data_AF-A0A0B6YSV9-F1
#
_entry.id   AF-A0A0B6YSV9-F1
#
_cell.length_a   1.000
_cell.length_b   1.000
_cell.length_c   1.000
_cell.angle_alpha   90.00
_cell.angle_beta   90.00
_cell.angle_gamma   90.00
#
_symmetry.space_group_name_H-M   'P 1'
#
loop_
_entity.id
_entity.type
_entity.pdbx_description
1 polymer ?
#
loop_
_entity_poly.entity_id
_entity_poly.type
_entity_poly.pdbx_seq_one_letter_code
_entity_poly.pdbx_strand_id
1 'polypeptide(L)'
;QEVESTREKYNAAINDINGYNAKYIEDMSEVYKKCQEFEQKRIEFFKKTLFQLHACLDLSVEPKFSQIYTSLHSTINNLDYSKDLKWWSCSYGVDMPMNWPEYEEYSPELQSISKRGKSNLNTGDGGIVFTGIKHSREDSMGSYTNDSSTGQNQ
;
A
#
# COMPACT_ATOMS: atom_id res chain seq x y z
N GLN A 1 -72.36 64.42 -17.39
CA GLN A 1 -71.40 65.31 -16.69
C GLN A 1 -70.52 64.52 -15.72
N GLU A 2 -71.05 63.63 -14.87
CA GLU A 2 -70.25 62.76 -13.99
C GLU A 2 -69.35 61.75 -14.71
N VAL A 3 -69.84 61.14 -15.80
CA VAL A 3 -69.07 60.16 -16.59
C VAL A 3 -67.78 60.77 -17.12
N GLU A 4 -67.86 61.99 -17.67
CA GLU A 4 -66.70 62.69 -18.20
C GLU A 4 -65.73 63.11 -17.09
N SER A 5 -66.25 63.61 -15.95
CA SER A 5 -65.41 63.93 -14.79
C SER A 5 -64.67 62.72 -14.23
N THR A 6 -65.32 61.55 -14.21
CA THR A 6 -64.70 60.31 -13.75
C THR A 6 -63.64 59.82 -14.75
N ARG A 7 -63.90 59.98 -16.05
CA ARG A 7 -62.95 59.66 -17.11
C ARG A 7 -61.69 60.52 -17.04
N GLU A 8 -61.83 61.83 -16.83
CA GLU A 8 -60.69 62.74 -16.67
C GLU A 8 -59.83 62.36 -15.45
N LYS A 9 -60.46 62.08 -14.30
CA LYS A 9 -59.75 61.62 -13.10
C LYS A 9 -59.01 60.30 -13.32
N TYR A 10 -59.64 59.36 -14.02
CA TYR A 10 -59.01 58.09 -14.37
C TYR A 10 -57.81 58.28 -15.31
N ASN A 11 -57.95 59.09 -16.36
CA ASN A 11 -56.85 59.40 -17.27
C ASN A 11 -55.70 60.13 -16.57
N ALA A 12 -56.00 61.04 -15.64
CA ALA A 12 -54.99 61.70 -14.83
C ALA A 12 -54.22 60.70 -13.96
N ALA A 13 -54.90 59.74 -13.32
CA ALA A 13 -54.25 58.68 -12.55
C ALA A 13 -53.38 57.76 -13.44
N ILE A 14 -53.82 57.45 -14.66
CA ILE A 14 -53.01 56.70 -15.63
C ILE A 14 -51.74 57.47 -16.03
N ASN A 15 -51.86 58.77 -16.29
CA ASN A 15 -50.71 59.58 -16.68
C ASN A 15 -49.70 59.72 -15.53
N ASP A 16 -50.20 59.87 -14.30
CA ASP A 16 -49.37 59.90 -13.09
C ASP A 16 -48.60 58.58 -12.93
N ILE A 17 -49.28 57.43 -12.93
CA ILE A 17 -48.59 56.12 -12.80
C ILE A 17 -47.62 55.84 -13.94
N ASN A 18 -47.98 56.20 -15.18
CA ASN A 18 -47.09 56.02 -16.34
C ASN A 18 -45.84 56.91 -16.26
N GLY A 19 -45.92 58.05 -15.60
CA GLY A 19 -44.76 58.90 -15.29
C GLY A 19 -43.69 58.18 -14.46
N TYR A 20 -44.09 57.20 -13.63
CA TYR A 20 -43.17 56.41 -12.82
C TYR A 20 -42.58 55.19 -13.52
N ASN A 21 -43.06 54.81 -14.72
CA ASN A 21 -42.62 53.57 -15.40
C ASN A 21 -41.09 53.51 -15.57
N ALA A 22 -40.46 54.62 -15.98
CA ALA A 22 -39.01 54.67 -16.17
C ALA A 22 -38.26 54.40 -14.85
N LYS A 23 -38.65 55.08 -13.77
CA LYS A 23 -38.06 54.90 -12.44
C LYS A 23 -38.30 53.49 -11.89
N TYR A 24 -39.51 52.96 -12.07
CA TYR A 24 -39.84 51.59 -11.69
C TYR A 24 -38.93 50.57 -12.40
N ILE A 25 -38.76 50.70 -13.71
CA ILE A 25 -37.90 49.80 -14.49
C ILE A 25 -36.45 49.91 -14.02
N GLU A 26 -35.96 51.11 -13.75
CA GLU A 26 -34.62 51.35 -13.21
C GLU A 26 -34.42 50.67 -11.85
N ASP A 27 -35.27 50.97 -10.87
CA ASP A 27 -35.18 50.45 -9.50
C ASP A 27 -35.32 48.90 -9.49
N MET A 28 -36.24 48.35 -10.31
CA MET A 28 -36.40 46.88 -10.44
C MET A 28 -35.22 46.22 -11.15
N SER A 29 -34.61 46.90 -12.13
CA SER A 29 -33.42 46.39 -12.82
C SER A 29 -32.20 46.36 -11.89
N GLU A 30 -32.07 47.33 -10.98
CA GLU A 30 -30.97 47.37 -10.02
C GLU A 30 -31.02 46.16 -9.06
N VAL A 31 -32.17 45.86 -8.47
CA VAL A 31 -32.32 44.69 -7.58
C VAL A 31 -32.15 43.38 -8.35
N TYR A 32 -32.66 43.32 -9.59
CA TYR A 32 -32.46 42.17 -10.47
C TYR A 32 -30.98 41.92 -10.77
N LYS A 33 -30.22 42.98 -11.08
CA LYS A 33 -28.78 42.86 -11.35
C LYS A 33 -28.02 42.33 -10.14
N LYS A 34 -28.35 42.78 -8.93
CA LYS A 34 -27.75 42.23 -7.68
C LYS A 34 -28.04 40.74 -7.53
N CYS A 35 -29.26 40.30 -7.81
CA CYS A 35 -29.61 38.87 -7.79
C CYS A 35 -28.82 38.09 -8.85
N GLN A 36 -28.66 38.63 -10.06
CA GLN A 36 -27.86 38.00 -11.11
C GLN A 36 -26.38 37.88 -10.77
N GLU A 37 -25.80 38.92 -10.17
CA GLU A 37 -24.41 38.88 -9.72
C GLU A 37 -24.19 37.83 -8.61
N PHE A 38 -25.14 37.68 -7.69
CA PHE A 38 -25.11 36.63 -6.69
C PHE A 38 -25.20 35.25 -7.31
N GLU A 39 -26.13 35.08 -8.26
CA GLU A 39 -26.35 33.81 -8.93
C GLU A 39 -25.15 33.40 -9.79
N GLN A 40 -24.54 34.34 -10.50
CA GLN A 40 -23.32 34.11 -11.25
C GLN A 40 -22.22 33.53 -10.36
N LYS A 41 -21.98 34.14 -9.19
CA LYS A 41 -20.99 33.64 -8.22
C LYS A 41 -21.31 32.22 -7.77
N ARG A 42 -22.58 31.90 -7.51
CA ARG A 42 -23.02 30.55 -7.14
C ARG A 42 -22.72 29.57 -8.28
N ILE A 43 -23.10 29.89 -9.51
CA ILE A 43 -22.89 29.02 -10.68
C ILE A 43 -21.39 28.77 -10.91
N GLU A 44 -20.57 29.82 -10.87
CA GLU A 44 -19.11 29.69 -11.02
C GLU A 44 -18.49 28.83 -9.93
N PHE A 45 -18.93 29.01 -8.68
CA PHE A 45 -18.51 28.17 -7.56
C PHE A 45 -18.87 26.70 -7.78
N PHE A 46 -20.11 26.41 -8.17
CA PHE A 46 -20.56 25.05 -8.46
C PHE A 46 -19.74 24.42 -9.59
N LYS A 47 -19.54 25.15 -10.68
CA LYS A 47 -18.72 24.68 -11.81
C LYS A 47 -17.32 24.31 -11.36
N LYS A 48 -16.64 25.20 -10.62
CA LYS A 48 -15.29 24.93 -10.09
C LYS A 48 -15.28 23.71 -9.18
N THR A 49 -16.25 23.61 -8.28
CA THR A 49 -16.36 22.50 -7.31
C THR A 49 -16.56 21.17 -8.03
N LEU A 50 -17.42 21.13 -9.05
CA LEU A 50 -17.65 19.91 -9.84
C LEU A 50 -16.40 19.47 -10.60
N PHE A 51 -15.63 20.39 -11.17
CA PHE A 51 -14.35 20.05 -11.79
C PHE A 51 -13.32 19.55 -10.78
N GLN A 52 -13.28 20.14 -9.58
CA GLN A 52 -12.41 19.65 -8.50
C GLN A 52 -12.80 18.24 -8.05
N LEU A 53 -14.10 18.00 -7.88
CA LEU A 53 -14.64 16.68 -7.56
C LEU A 53 -14.24 15.65 -8.62
N HIS A 54 -14.43 15.98 -9.90
CA HIS A 54 -14.01 15.13 -11.01
C HIS A 54 -12.50 14.81 -10.93
N ALA A 55 -11.65 15.83 -10.74
CA ALA A 55 -10.21 15.65 -10.65
C ALA A 55 -9.78 14.74 -9.47
N CYS A 56 -10.50 14.79 -8.34
CA CYS A 56 -10.23 13.91 -7.20
C CYS A 56 -10.66 12.46 -7.42
N LEU A 57 -11.57 12.21 -8.37
CA LEU A 57 -12.12 10.88 -8.66
C LEU A 57 -11.44 10.22 -9.87
N ASP A 58 -10.80 11.01 -10.73
CA ASP A 58 -10.13 10.52 -11.93
C ASP A 58 -8.78 9.86 -11.58
N LEU A 59 -8.81 8.55 -11.38
CA LEU A 59 -7.60 7.75 -11.14
C LEU A 59 -6.77 7.51 -12.41
N SER A 60 -7.31 7.78 -13.60
CA SER A 60 -6.60 7.50 -14.86
C SER A 60 -5.38 8.40 -15.05
N VAL A 61 -5.43 9.61 -14.48
CA VAL A 61 -4.33 10.57 -14.49
C VAL A 61 -3.34 10.38 -13.34
N GLU A 62 -3.69 9.60 -12.31
CA GLU A 62 -2.83 9.36 -11.15
C GLU A 62 -1.73 8.35 -11.51
N PRO A 63 -0.43 8.75 -11.55
CA PRO A 63 0.64 7.87 -12.01
C PRO A 63 0.81 6.62 -11.14
N LYS A 64 0.53 6.74 -9.84
CA LYS A 64 0.57 5.61 -8.90
C LYS A 64 -0.42 4.51 -9.28
N PHE A 65 -1.56 4.86 -9.85
CA PHE A 65 -2.57 3.88 -10.26
C PHE A 65 -2.02 2.97 -11.37
N SER A 66 -1.41 3.55 -12.40
CA SER A 66 -0.72 2.78 -13.45
C SER A 66 0.46 1.97 -12.91
N GLN A 67 1.23 2.56 -11.98
CA GLN A 67 2.39 1.91 -11.38
C GLN A 67 2.04 0.61 -10.65
N ILE A 68 0.85 0.49 -10.05
CA ILE A 68 0.38 -0.76 -9.41
C ILE A 68 0.42 -1.93 -10.41
N TYR A 69 -0.08 -1.70 -11.62
CA TYR A 69 -0.13 -2.74 -12.65
C TYR A 69 1.27 -3.08 -13.19
N THR A 70 2.12 -2.07 -13.42
CA THR A 70 3.51 -2.29 -13.84
C THR A 70 4.32 -3.04 -12.78
N SER A 71 4.14 -2.68 -11.51
CA SER A 71 4.79 -3.37 -10.38
C SER A 71 4.33 -4.82 -10.30
N LEU A 72 3.02 -5.07 -10.38
CA LEU A 72 2.47 -6.42 -10.35
C LEU A 72 3.05 -7.27 -11.49
N HIS A 73 3.07 -6.74 -12.70
CA HIS A 73 3.65 -7.42 -13.86
C HIS A 73 5.13 -7.77 -13.62
N SER A 74 5.91 -6.82 -13.10
CA SER A 74 7.32 -7.04 -12.75
C SER A 74 7.47 -8.15 -11.69
N THR A 75 6.66 -8.12 -10.62
CA THR A 75 6.67 -9.16 -9.58
C THR A 75 6.40 -10.55 -10.14
N ILE A 76 5.39 -10.69 -11.00
CA ILE A 76 5.07 -11.96 -11.65
C ILE A 76 6.21 -12.41 -12.58
N ASN A 77 6.78 -11.49 -13.35
CA ASN A 77 7.87 -11.81 -14.27
C ASN A 77 9.18 -12.21 -13.56
N ASN A 78 9.37 -11.77 -12.32
CA ASN A 78 10.53 -12.13 -11.50
C ASN A 78 10.40 -13.51 -10.82
N LEU A 79 9.27 -14.20 -10.97
CA LEU A 79 9.09 -15.56 -10.47
C LEU A 79 10.07 -16.51 -11.17
N ASP A 80 10.83 -17.24 -10.37
CA ASP A 80 11.92 -18.09 -10.85
C ASP A 80 11.80 -19.47 -10.22
N TYR A 81 11.16 -20.39 -10.96
CA TYR A 81 10.93 -21.75 -10.50
C TYR A 81 12.21 -22.49 -10.13
N SER A 82 13.35 -22.13 -10.74
CA SER A 82 14.63 -22.81 -10.47
C SER A 82 15.15 -22.47 -9.08
N LYS A 83 14.95 -21.21 -8.64
CA LYS A 83 15.28 -20.79 -7.26
C LYS A 83 14.39 -21.50 -6.24
N ASP A 84 13.10 -21.59 -6.53
CA ASP A 84 12.14 -22.21 -5.61
C ASP A 84 12.39 -23.71 -5.44
N LEU A 85 12.62 -24.43 -6.55
CA LEU A 85 12.95 -25.86 -6.51
C LEU A 85 14.27 -26.12 -5.78
N LYS A 86 15.28 -25.27 -5.99
CA LYS A 86 16.56 -25.36 -5.27
C LYS A 86 16.38 -25.12 -3.78
N TRP A 87 15.65 -24.08 -3.40
CA TRP A 87 15.36 -23.78 -1.99
C TRP A 87 14.66 -24.95 -1.29
N TRP A 88 13.68 -25.58 -1.96
CA TRP A 88 12.99 -26.76 -1.44
C TRP A 88 13.93 -27.94 -1.27
N SER A 89 14.74 -28.25 -2.30
CA SER A 89 15.69 -29.37 -2.28
C SER A 89 16.70 -29.24 -1.13
N CYS A 90 17.22 -28.04 -0.87
CA CYS A 90 18.16 -27.79 0.23
C CYS A 90 17.50 -27.84 1.62
N SER A 91 16.22 -27.45 1.72
CA SER A 91 15.53 -27.33 3.01
C SER A 91 14.89 -28.64 3.48
N TYR A 92 14.34 -29.41 2.53
CA TYR A 92 13.52 -30.59 2.80
C TYR A 92 13.79 -31.76 1.85
N GLY A 93 14.74 -31.62 0.94
CA GLY A 93 15.02 -32.60 -0.11
C GLY A 93 16.40 -33.22 0.00
N VAL A 94 16.88 -33.65 -1.16
CA VAL A 94 18.11 -34.44 -1.29
C VAL A 94 19.39 -33.64 -1.02
N ASP A 95 19.32 -32.32 -1.11
CA ASP A 95 20.45 -31.43 -0.86
C ASP A 95 20.57 -31.02 0.62
N MET A 96 19.74 -31.57 1.50
CA MET A 96 19.91 -31.39 2.94
C MET A 96 21.26 -31.95 3.40
N PRO A 97 21.97 -31.27 4.31
CA PRO A 97 23.23 -31.77 4.85
C PRO A 97 22.97 -33.06 5.63
N MET A 98 23.67 -34.12 5.23
CA MET A 98 23.59 -35.44 5.85
C MET A 98 24.97 -35.86 6.32
N ASN A 99 25.07 -36.25 7.59
CA ASN A 99 26.26 -36.92 8.11
C ASN A 99 26.07 -38.42 7.90
N TRP A 100 26.75 -38.99 6.92
CA TRP A 100 26.71 -40.43 6.67
C TRP A 100 27.42 -41.18 7.81
N PRO A 101 26.94 -42.39 8.17
CA PRO A 101 27.62 -43.20 9.17
C PRO A 101 29.06 -43.52 8.72
N GLU A 102 30.03 -43.14 9.55
CA GLU A 102 31.44 -43.49 9.39
C GLU A 102 31.89 -44.33 10.60
N TYR A 103 33.06 -44.96 10.49
CA TYR A 103 33.62 -45.72 11.60
C TYR A 103 34.01 -44.77 12.75
N GLU A 104 33.46 -45.01 13.93
CA GLU A 104 33.81 -44.28 15.16
C GLU A 104 34.63 -45.19 16.07
N GLU A 105 35.76 -44.69 16.58
CA GLU A 105 36.60 -45.41 17.54
C GLU A 105 35.85 -45.58 18.87
N TYR A 106 35.96 -46.77 19.47
CA TYR A 106 35.20 -47.11 20.67
C TYR A 106 35.59 -46.23 21.85
N SER A 107 34.67 -45.35 22.25
CA SER A 107 34.78 -44.48 23.43
C SER A 107 33.90 -45.03 24.57
N PRO A 108 34.48 -45.41 25.72
CA PRO A 108 33.73 -45.87 26.89
C PRO A 108 32.74 -44.82 27.45
N GLU A 109 32.95 -43.53 27.17
CA GLU A 109 32.10 -42.42 27.66
C GLU A 109 30.70 -42.41 27.02
N LEU A 110 30.54 -42.99 25.83
CA LEU A 110 29.26 -43.05 25.09
C LEU A 110 28.31 -44.17 25.56
N GLN A 111 28.75 -45.03 26.49
CA GLN A 111 27.92 -46.12 27.06
C GLN A 111 26.64 -45.63 27.78
N SER A 112 26.58 -44.35 28.15
CA SER A 112 25.48 -43.79 28.95
C SER A 112 24.17 -43.54 28.19
N ILE A 113 24.19 -43.61 26.84
CA ILE A 113 22.99 -43.39 26.01
C ILE A 113 21.94 -44.49 26.24
N SER A 114 22.35 -45.74 26.53
CA SER A 114 21.41 -46.85 26.80
C SER A 114 20.83 -46.90 28.21
N LYS A 115 21.26 -46.04 29.15
CA LYS A 115 20.86 -46.14 30.57
C LYS A 115 20.03 -44.97 31.11
N ARG A 116 19.48 -44.10 30.26
CA ARG A 116 18.52 -43.08 30.72
C ARG A 116 17.10 -43.65 30.65
N GLY A 117 16.50 -43.82 31.83
CA GLY A 117 15.32 -44.63 32.09
C GLY A 117 14.01 -44.16 31.43
N LYS A 118 13.04 -45.06 31.48
CA LYS A 118 11.62 -44.87 31.12
C LYS A 118 11.09 -43.53 31.66
N SER A 119 10.96 -42.52 30.81
CA SER A 119 10.05 -41.39 31.05
C SER A 119 9.19 -41.18 29.81
N ASN A 120 7.96 -41.69 29.89
CA ASN A 120 6.77 -41.45 29.06
C ASN A 120 7.00 -40.73 27.72
N LEU A 121 7.29 -41.52 26.68
CA LEU A 121 7.00 -41.11 25.30
C LEU A 121 5.59 -41.60 24.97
N ASN A 122 4.60 -40.75 25.22
CA ASN A 122 3.27 -40.92 24.66
C ASN A 122 2.97 -39.69 23.79
N THR A 123 3.31 -39.80 22.51
CA THR A 123 2.62 -39.13 21.40
C THR A 123 2.97 -39.93 20.15
N GLY A 124 1.94 -40.28 19.39
CA GLY A 124 1.97 -41.34 18.39
C GLY A 124 2.87 -41.08 17.20
N ASP A 125 3.14 -42.19 16.53
CA ASP A 125 3.90 -42.41 15.31
C ASP A 125 5.42 -42.55 15.48
N GLY A 126 5.86 -43.80 15.29
CA GLY A 126 7.12 -44.33 15.76
C GLY A 126 8.29 -44.06 14.83
N GLY A 127 8.95 -42.92 15.03
CA GLY A 127 10.31 -42.69 14.55
C GLY A 127 11.27 -42.49 15.72
N ILE A 128 12.25 -43.37 15.91
CA ILE A 128 13.41 -43.07 16.75
C ILE A 128 14.27 -42.08 15.96
N VAL A 129 14.18 -40.79 16.29
CA VAL A 129 15.00 -39.76 15.65
C VAL A 129 16.30 -39.60 16.44
N PHE A 130 17.43 -40.03 15.88
CA PHE A 130 18.75 -39.78 16.45
C PHE A 130 19.07 -38.29 16.33
N THR A 131 18.98 -37.56 17.44
CA THR A 131 19.47 -36.18 17.51
C THR A 131 20.96 -36.20 17.86
N GLY A 132 21.77 -35.59 16.98
CA GLY A 132 23.22 -35.50 17.17
C GLY A 132 23.60 -34.74 18.45
N ILE A 133 24.54 -35.31 19.21
CA ILE A 133 25.11 -34.69 20.41
C ILE A 133 26.16 -33.67 19.96
N LYS A 134 25.88 -32.37 20.14
CA LYS A 134 26.88 -31.32 19.89
C LYS A 134 27.88 -31.26 21.04
N HIS A 135 29.14 -31.55 20.74
CA HIS A 135 30.26 -31.33 21.66
C HIS A 135 30.64 -29.84 21.62
N SER A 136 30.42 -29.10 22.71
CA SER A 136 31.10 -27.80 22.89
C SER A 136 32.56 -28.07 23.23
N ARG A 137 33.48 -27.78 22.32
CA ARG A 137 34.92 -27.70 22.62
C ARG A 137 35.21 -26.32 23.17
N GLU A 138 35.58 -26.23 24.45
CA GLU A 138 36.20 -25.03 25.03
C GLU A 138 37.63 -24.88 24.51
N ASP A 139 37.97 -23.66 24.10
CA ASP A 139 39.28 -23.20 23.69
C ASP A 139 40.34 -23.39 24.79
N SER A 140 41.53 -23.85 24.41
CA SER A 140 42.75 -23.53 25.15
C SER A 140 43.97 -23.43 24.22
N MET A 141 44.59 -22.26 24.30
CA MET A 141 45.74 -21.73 23.55
C MET A 141 46.96 -22.66 23.43
N GLY A 142 47.75 -22.45 22.38
CA GLY A 142 49.19 -22.72 22.44
C GLY A 142 49.97 -22.71 21.10
N SER A 143 50.41 -21.51 20.70
CA SER A 143 51.47 -21.13 19.74
C SER A 143 52.58 -22.16 19.41
N TYR A 144 53.10 -22.18 18.17
CA TYR A 144 54.47 -21.73 17.82
C TYR A 144 54.65 -21.53 16.29
N THR A 145 55.29 -20.40 15.99
CA THR A 145 55.75 -19.84 14.70
C THR A 145 56.95 -20.59 14.10
N ASN A 146 57.14 -20.59 12.77
CA ASN A 146 58.11 -19.69 12.14
C ASN A 146 58.07 -19.72 10.60
N ASP A 147 58.40 -18.56 10.05
CA ASP A 147 58.41 -18.08 8.68
C ASP A 147 59.62 -18.59 7.86
N SER A 148 59.46 -18.67 6.53
CA SER A 148 60.56 -18.59 5.55
C SER A 148 59.99 -18.34 4.15
N SER A 149 60.21 -17.11 3.71
CA SER A 149 59.90 -16.54 2.41
C SER A 149 60.87 -17.00 1.32
N THR A 150 60.35 -17.22 0.11
CA THR A 150 60.99 -17.15 -1.23
C THR A 150 59.89 -17.57 -2.22
N GLY A 151 59.56 -16.92 -3.33
CA GLY A 151 60.25 -15.96 -4.18
C GLY A 151 59.87 -16.33 -5.62
N GLN A 152 59.03 -15.49 -6.24
CA GLN A 152 58.87 -15.19 -7.68
C GLN A 152 58.99 -16.26 -8.79
N ASN A 153 58.06 -16.12 -9.75
CA ASN A 153 58.15 -16.35 -11.20
C ASN A 153 58.41 -17.80 -11.65
N GLN A 154 57.63 -18.40 -12.55
CA GLN A 154 57.28 -17.97 -13.90
C GLN A 154 56.12 -18.85 -14.40
#